data_AF-A0A1X1BCM6-F1
#
_entry.id   AF-A0A1X1BCM6-F1
#
_cell.length_a   1.000
_cell.length_b   1.000
_cell.length_c   1.000
_cell.angle_alpha   90.00
_cell.angle_beta   90.00
_cell.angle_gamma   90.00
#
_symmetry.space_group_name_H-M   'P 1'
#
loop_
_entity.id
_entity.type
_entity.pdbx_description
1 polymer ?
#
loop_
_entity_poly.entity_id
_entity_poly.type
_entity_poly.pdbx_seq_one_letter_code
_entity_poly.pdbx_strand_id
1 'polypeptide(L)'
;MDSFNRRNALKAGGVLGAAGAFALAAPATPWTWSPAGSVPGIGSGADPKYVWDVEADPVVAGLLDRGEVPKVNEILKHWTKNSQPLPAGLPSELRDFMEHAKQLPAWADEQKLVSAVNFNQKRGTYLGVLYGFASGMMSTVIPKEARAVYYSKGGADMKDRITKTAKLGYDIGSLNAYQPDGEMVVTCVKTRLAHAAVRHLLPQSPHWVNSAPEDIPISQADIMVTWHSLPTTVMRNLTKWKVPIAADESEGFLHSWQLAA
;
A
#
# COMPACT_ATOMS: atom_id res chain seq x y z
N MET A 1 -28.65 -22.92 -44.82
CA MET A 1 -29.73 -23.42 -43.95
C MET A 1 -29.51 -24.91 -43.84
N ASP A 2 -29.40 -25.57 -42.70
CA ASP A 2 -29.27 -25.19 -41.30
C ASP A 2 -28.94 -26.52 -40.61
N SER A 3 -27.90 -26.58 -39.77
CA SER A 3 -27.90 -27.47 -38.60
C SER A 3 -26.73 -27.17 -37.67
N PHE A 4 -26.51 -25.89 -37.36
CA PHE A 4 -25.84 -25.56 -36.09
C PHE A 4 -26.84 -25.79 -34.94
N ASN A 5 -27.01 -27.06 -34.56
CA ASN A 5 -27.82 -27.43 -33.41
C ASN A 5 -27.02 -27.19 -32.11
N ARG A 6 -27.63 -26.51 -31.12
CA ARG A 6 -27.07 -26.21 -29.78
C ARG A 6 -26.39 -27.42 -29.11
N ARG A 7 -26.83 -28.64 -29.43
CA ARG A 7 -26.28 -29.89 -28.90
C ARG A 7 -24.86 -30.22 -29.40
N ASN A 8 -24.48 -29.78 -30.60
CA ASN A 8 -23.14 -29.98 -31.15
C ASN A 8 -22.14 -28.93 -30.64
N ALA A 9 -22.61 -27.71 -30.35
CA ALA A 9 -21.79 -26.68 -29.70
C ALA A 9 -21.38 -27.07 -28.27
N LEU A 10 -22.27 -27.72 -27.51
CA LEU A 10 -21.97 -28.22 -26.15
C LEU A 10 -20.98 -29.39 -26.15
N LYS A 11 -21.03 -30.27 -27.16
CA LYS A 11 -20.06 -31.37 -27.30
C LYS A 11 -18.67 -30.89 -27.72
N ALA A 12 -18.58 -29.87 -28.58
CA ALA A 12 -17.32 -29.22 -28.92
C ALA A 12 -16.73 -28.43 -27.73
N GLY A 13 -17.58 -27.78 -26.92
CA GLY A 13 -17.15 -27.11 -25.69
C GLY A 13 -16.68 -28.06 -24.59
N GLY A 14 -17.26 -29.27 -24.49
CA GLY A 14 -16.86 -30.27 -23.50
C GLY A 14 -15.46 -30.86 -23.73
N VAL A 15 -15.01 -30.98 -24.98
CA VAL A 15 -13.67 -31.49 -25.31
C VAL A 15 -12.59 -30.42 -25.11
N LEU A 16 -12.93 -29.14 -25.29
CA LEU A 16 -12.03 -28.01 -24.94
C LEU A 16 -11.96 -27.75 -23.42
N GLY A 17 -13.00 -28.11 -22.66
CA GLY A 17 -13.02 -27.97 -21.20
C GLY A 17 -12.04 -28.90 -20.46
N ALA A 18 -11.71 -30.06 -21.04
CA ALA A 18 -10.76 -31.00 -20.43
C ALA A 18 -9.28 -30.60 -20.62
N ALA A 19 -8.98 -29.78 -21.63
CA ALA A 19 -7.63 -29.28 -21.89
C ALA A 19 -7.29 -27.98 -21.11
N GLY A 20 -8.30 -27.30 -20.55
CA GLY A 20 -8.13 -26.07 -19.77
C GLY A 20 -7.93 -26.28 -18.26
N ALA A 21 -8.01 -27.52 -17.78
CA ALA A 21 -7.91 -27.84 -16.34
C ALA A 21 -6.47 -28.03 -15.84
N PHE A 22 -5.46 -27.84 -16.69
CA PHE A 22 -4.13 -27.48 -16.22
C PHE A 22 -4.08 -25.97 -16.08
N ALA A 23 -4.71 -25.47 -15.01
CA ALA A 23 -4.22 -24.24 -14.42
C ALA A 23 -2.73 -24.48 -14.17
N LEU A 24 -1.90 -23.85 -15.00
CA LEU A 24 -0.47 -23.77 -14.81
C LEU A 24 -0.27 -23.14 -13.43
N ALA A 25 -0.23 -23.95 -12.38
CA ALA A 25 0.53 -23.65 -11.20
C ALA A 25 1.97 -23.56 -11.70
N ALA A 26 2.32 -22.40 -12.28
CA ALA A 26 3.71 -22.06 -12.52
C ALA A 26 4.39 -22.28 -11.17
N PRO A 27 5.41 -23.15 -11.09
CA PRO A 27 6.09 -23.37 -9.83
C PRO A 27 6.52 -21.99 -9.33
N ALA A 28 6.06 -21.62 -8.13
CA ALA A 28 6.49 -20.38 -7.52
C ALA A 28 8.01 -20.47 -7.43
N THR A 29 8.73 -19.70 -8.23
CA THR A 29 10.18 -19.60 -8.09
C THR A 29 10.42 -19.14 -6.66
N PRO A 30 11.16 -19.92 -5.85
CA PRO A 30 11.44 -19.53 -4.48
C PRO A 30 12.01 -18.11 -4.45
N TRP A 31 11.65 -17.33 -3.43
CA TRP A 31 12.22 -16.00 -3.27
C TRP A 31 13.75 -16.10 -3.10
N THR A 32 14.49 -15.40 -3.95
CA THR A 32 15.96 -15.48 -4.01
C THR A 32 16.65 -14.12 -3.83
N TRP A 33 15.88 -13.06 -3.61
CA TRP A 33 16.46 -11.72 -3.51
C TRP A 33 17.23 -11.55 -2.20
N SER A 34 18.47 -11.05 -2.30
CA SER A 34 19.34 -10.86 -1.15
C SER A 34 18.97 -9.59 -0.38
N PRO A 35 18.79 -9.66 0.96
CA PRO A 35 18.62 -8.49 1.80
C PRO A 35 19.74 -7.45 1.70
N ALA A 36 20.92 -7.83 1.20
CA ALA A 36 22.02 -6.89 0.90
C ALA A 36 21.64 -5.84 -0.15
N GLY A 37 20.60 -6.07 -0.95
CA GLY A 37 20.05 -5.09 -1.89
C GLY A 37 18.98 -4.17 -1.29
N SER A 38 18.61 -4.36 -0.01
CA SER A 38 17.60 -3.54 0.68
C SER A 38 18.19 -2.25 1.24
N VAL A 39 17.33 -1.30 1.61
CA VAL A 39 17.76 -0.07 2.31
C VAL A 39 18.53 -0.39 3.60
N PRO A 40 18.05 -1.30 4.48
CA PRO A 40 18.86 -1.72 5.64
C PRO A 40 20.12 -2.51 5.29
N GLY A 41 20.22 -3.09 4.09
CA GLY A 41 21.30 -4.01 3.69
C GLY A 41 21.33 -5.33 4.46
N ILE A 42 20.35 -5.57 5.34
CA ILE A 42 20.26 -6.73 6.24
C ILE A 42 18.82 -7.23 6.28
N GLY A 43 18.62 -8.50 6.65
CA GLY A 43 17.30 -9.10 6.82
C GLY A 43 17.35 -10.63 6.83
N SER A 44 16.22 -11.25 7.16
CA SER A 44 16.09 -12.73 7.21
C SER A 44 16.09 -13.39 5.83
N GLY A 45 15.86 -12.63 4.76
CA GLY A 45 15.64 -13.17 3.41
C GLY A 45 14.28 -13.87 3.24
N ALA A 46 13.35 -13.67 4.18
CA ALA A 46 12.00 -14.21 4.08
C ALA A 46 11.28 -13.71 2.82
N ASP A 47 10.47 -14.58 2.20
CA ASP A 47 9.63 -14.19 1.07
C ASP A 47 8.54 -13.21 1.56
N PRO A 48 8.53 -11.96 1.06
CA PRO A 48 7.60 -10.93 1.54
C PRO A 48 6.13 -11.24 1.23
N LYS A 49 5.83 -12.25 0.41
CA LYS A 49 4.46 -12.75 0.18
C LYS A 49 3.87 -13.43 1.41
N TYR A 50 4.71 -13.90 2.32
CA TYR A 50 4.31 -14.58 3.56
C TYR A 50 4.69 -13.78 4.81
N VAL A 51 4.93 -12.48 4.65
CA VAL A 51 5.23 -11.55 5.75
C VAL A 51 4.18 -10.45 5.76
N TRP A 52 3.63 -10.18 6.95
CA TRP A 52 2.69 -9.10 7.21
C TRP A 52 3.25 -8.16 8.30
N ASP A 53 2.42 -7.64 9.19
CA ASP A 53 2.83 -6.65 10.20
C ASP A 53 2.71 -7.23 11.61
N VAL A 54 3.77 -7.92 12.04
CA VAL A 54 3.78 -8.64 13.33
C VAL A 54 3.61 -7.74 14.55
N GLU A 55 3.84 -6.43 14.41
CA GLU A 55 3.67 -5.46 15.49
C GLU A 55 2.25 -4.89 15.51
N ALA A 56 1.73 -4.46 14.35
CA ALA A 56 0.44 -3.78 14.27
C ALA A 56 -0.76 -4.75 14.26
N ASP A 57 -0.63 -5.90 13.60
CA ASP A 57 -1.72 -6.84 13.39
C ASP A 57 -2.36 -7.34 14.72
N PRO A 58 -1.61 -7.81 15.73
CA PRO A 58 -2.22 -8.26 16.99
C PRO A 58 -2.82 -7.10 17.80
N VAL A 59 -2.20 -5.92 17.78
CA VAL A 59 -2.71 -4.73 18.48
C VAL A 59 -4.06 -4.33 17.91
N VAL A 60 -4.16 -4.23 16.59
CA VAL A 60 -5.40 -3.78 15.94
C VAL A 60 -6.49 -4.85 16.00
N ALA A 61 -6.15 -6.13 15.91
CA ALA A 61 -7.10 -7.23 16.14
C ALA A 61 -7.72 -7.12 17.55
N GLY A 62 -6.90 -6.93 18.59
CA GLY A 62 -7.37 -6.75 19.97
C GLY A 62 -8.31 -5.55 20.13
N LEU A 63 -8.00 -4.41 19.50
CA LEU A 63 -8.88 -3.23 19.50
C LEU A 63 -10.24 -3.50 18.84
N LEU A 64 -10.25 -4.24 17.73
CA LEU A 64 -11.46 -4.63 17.02
C LEU A 64 -12.32 -5.58 17.84
N ASP A 65 -11.71 -6.61 18.41
CA ASP A 65 -12.41 -7.64 19.19
C ASP A 65 -13.01 -7.08 20.49
N ARG A 66 -12.36 -6.08 21.10
CA ARG A 66 -12.87 -5.35 22.27
C ARG A 66 -13.82 -4.20 21.94
N GLY A 67 -14.06 -3.91 20.66
CA GLY A 67 -14.95 -2.83 20.22
C GLY A 67 -14.44 -1.41 20.53
N GLU A 68 -13.12 -1.23 20.70
CA GLU A 68 -12.51 0.04 21.12
C GLU A 68 -12.26 1.01 19.97
N VAL A 69 -12.36 0.54 18.72
CA VAL A 69 -12.06 1.32 17.50
C VAL A 69 -12.80 2.66 17.40
N PRO A 70 -14.11 2.79 17.69
CA PRO A 70 -14.79 4.08 17.63
C PRO A 70 -14.16 5.13 18.55
N LYS A 71 -13.84 4.75 19.79
CA LYS A 71 -13.18 5.63 20.76
C LYS A 71 -11.77 6.01 20.31
N VAL A 72 -11.00 5.03 19.83
CA VAL A 72 -9.65 5.27 19.30
C VAL A 72 -9.68 6.23 18.12
N ASN A 73 -10.63 6.09 17.20
CA ASN A 73 -10.76 6.99 16.05
C ASN A 73 -11.04 8.44 16.48
N GLU A 74 -11.90 8.66 17.48
CA GLU A 74 -12.14 10.02 18.01
C GLU A 74 -10.89 10.61 18.65
N ILE A 75 -10.12 9.82 19.40
CA ILE A 75 -8.86 10.26 20.00
C ILE A 75 -7.84 10.61 18.90
N LEU A 76 -7.64 9.72 17.92
CA LEU A 76 -6.63 9.88 16.87
C LEU A 76 -7.00 10.92 15.82
N LYS A 77 -8.26 11.36 15.74
CA LYS A 77 -8.71 12.45 14.87
C LYS A 77 -7.91 13.74 15.12
N HIS A 78 -7.50 13.97 16.36
CA HIS A 78 -6.76 15.17 16.78
C HIS A 78 -5.25 15.02 16.71
N TRP A 79 -4.72 13.83 16.42
CA TRP A 79 -3.30 13.62 16.16
C TRP A 79 -3.02 13.86 14.69
N THR A 80 -2.48 15.03 14.34
CA THR A 80 -2.36 15.50 12.95
C THR A 80 -0.95 15.87 12.54
N LYS A 81 -0.07 16.24 13.48
CA LYS A 81 1.31 16.68 13.17
C LYS A 81 2.38 15.70 13.64
N ASN A 82 3.48 15.61 12.89
CA ASN A 82 4.58 14.67 13.15
C ASN A 82 5.17 14.83 14.56
N SER A 83 5.42 16.07 15.00
CA SER A 83 5.96 16.38 16.33
C SER A 83 4.95 16.33 17.47
N GLN A 84 3.67 16.15 17.16
CA GLN A 84 2.63 16.13 18.18
C GLN A 84 2.80 14.90 19.09
N PRO A 85 2.72 15.06 20.42
CA PRO A 85 2.64 13.92 21.32
C PRO A 85 1.37 13.12 21.03
N LEU A 86 1.41 11.81 21.31
CA LEU A 86 0.20 11.01 21.19
C LEU A 86 -0.87 11.53 22.17
N PRO A 87 -2.14 11.65 21.74
CA PRO A 87 -3.21 12.10 22.63
C PRO A 87 -3.39 11.13 23.81
N ALA A 88 -3.76 11.67 24.97
CA ALA A 88 -4.07 10.86 26.14
C ALA A 88 -5.30 9.96 25.90
N GLY A 89 -5.39 8.85 26.65
CA GLY A 89 -6.55 7.96 26.64
C GLY A 89 -6.51 6.82 25.62
N LEU A 90 -5.43 6.69 24.84
CA LEU A 90 -5.18 5.50 24.02
C LEU A 90 -4.94 4.27 24.92
N PRO A 91 -5.42 3.07 24.52
CA PRO A 91 -5.00 1.81 25.12
C PRO A 91 -3.46 1.68 25.11
N SER A 92 -2.87 1.13 26.17
CA SER A 92 -1.41 1.12 26.35
C SER A 92 -0.69 0.41 25.21
N GLU A 93 -1.21 -0.74 24.76
CA GLU A 93 -0.65 -1.49 23.64
C GLU A 93 -0.62 -0.69 22.34
N LEU A 94 -1.68 0.09 22.07
CA LEU A 94 -1.74 0.96 20.89
C LEU A 94 -0.77 2.14 21.03
N ARG A 95 -0.73 2.78 22.20
CA ARG A 95 0.19 3.88 22.48
C ARG A 95 1.64 3.42 22.29
N ASP A 96 2.01 2.30 22.88
CA ASP A 96 3.39 1.80 22.86
C ASP A 96 3.81 1.41 21.44
N PHE A 97 2.92 0.74 20.69
CA PHE A 97 3.10 0.51 19.25
C PHE A 97 3.31 1.83 18.48
N MET A 98 2.45 2.82 18.70
CA MET A 98 2.50 4.09 17.97
C MET A 98 3.74 4.93 18.30
N GLU A 99 4.20 4.92 19.57
CA GLU A 99 5.44 5.60 19.97
C GLU A 99 6.67 4.99 19.28
N HIS A 100 6.67 3.68 19.08
CA HIS A 100 7.68 2.99 18.29
C HIS A 100 7.53 3.33 16.79
N ALA A 101 6.34 3.17 16.23
CA ALA A 101 6.08 3.29 14.80
C ALA A 101 6.25 4.72 14.24
N LYS A 102 6.17 5.76 15.08
CA LYS A 102 6.35 7.16 14.65
C LYS A 102 7.81 7.60 14.56
N GLN A 103 8.78 6.78 14.98
CA GLN A 103 10.19 7.12 14.93
C GLN A 103 10.71 7.01 13.50
N LEU A 104 11.41 8.05 13.02
CA LEU A 104 12.14 7.95 11.76
C LEU A 104 13.35 7.02 11.94
N PRO A 105 13.69 6.21 10.94
CA PRO A 105 14.85 5.35 11.03
C PRO A 105 16.15 6.17 11.02
N ALA A 106 17.23 5.62 11.60
CA ALA A 106 18.51 6.33 11.73
C ALA A 106 19.18 6.71 10.40
N TRP A 107 18.79 6.07 9.30
CA TRP A 107 19.28 6.39 7.95
C TRP A 107 18.48 7.52 7.27
N ALA A 108 17.48 8.09 7.93
CA ALA A 108 16.75 9.25 7.43
C ALA A 108 17.69 10.44 7.23
N ASP A 109 17.85 10.85 5.98
CA ASP A 109 18.69 11.96 5.54
C ASP A 109 17.85 13.22 5.26
N GLU A 110 18.06 14.26 6.07
CA GLU A 110 17.33 15.53 5.95
C GLU A 110 17.67 16.29 4.66
N GLN A 111 18.91 16.22 4.17
CA GLN A 111 19.31 16.91 2.94
C GLN A 111 18.62 16.28 1.73
N LYS A 112 18.51 14.95 1.69
CA LYS A 112 17.73 14.26 0.65
C LYS A 112 16.26 14.61 0.71
N LEU A 113 15.69 14.79 1.91
CA LEU A 113 14.31 15.25 2.06
C LEU A 113 14.11 16.67 1.53
N VAL A 114 15.06 17.59 1.75
CA VAL A 114 15.05 18.93 1.13
C VAL A 114 15.12 18.83 -0.40
N SER A 115 15.97 17.95 -0.94
CA SER A 115 16.02 17.71 -2.40
C SER A 115 14.72 17.10 -2.94
N ALA A 116 14.04 16.25 -2.16
CA ALA A 116 12.72 15.72 -2.51
C ALA A 116 11.66 16.83 -2.62
N VAL A 117 11.70 17.80 -1.70
CA VAL A 117 10.81 18.98 -1.74
C VAL A 117 11.07 19.80 -3.01
N ASN A 118 12.34 20.05 -3.36
CA ASN A 118 12.70 20.74 -4.59
C ASN A 118 12.22 20.00 -5.84
N PHE A 119 12.36 18.67 -5.85
CA PHE A 119 11.82 17.81 -6.91
C PHE A 119 10.30 18.00 -7.05
N ASN A 120 9.56 17.85 -5.95
CA ASN A 120 8.10 17.93 -5.91
C ASN A 120 7.59 19.30 -6.35
N GLN A 121 8.19 20.39 -5.87
CA GLN A 121 7.81 21.76 -6.26
C GLN A 121 7.92 22.00 -7.77
N LYS A 122 9.05 21.60 -8.35
CA LYS A 122 9.30 21.79 -9.78
C LYS A 122 8.43 20.86 -10.66
N ARG A 123 8.01 19.70 -10.14
CA ARG A 123 7.38 18.62 -10.93
C ARG A 123 5.90 18.41 -10.58
N GLY A 124 5.31 19.27 -9.74
CA GLY A 124 3.95 19.11 -9.21
C GLY A 124 2.89 18.79 -10.26
N THR A 125 2.89 19.47 -11.41
CA THR A 125 1.95 19.19 -12.50
C THR A 125 2.13 17.78 -13.08
N TYR A 126 3.37 17.34 -13.31
CA TYR A 126 3.64 15.99 -13.79
C TYR A 126 3.22 14.95 -12.76
N LEU A 127 3.51 15.20 -11.48
CA LEU A 127 3.15 14.32 -10.37
C LEU A 127 1.63 14.17 -10.25
N GLY A 128 0.86 15.27 -10.34
CA GLY A 128 -0.59 15.22 -10.32
C GLY A 128 -1.18 14.36 -11.45
N VAL A 129 -0.66 14.52 -12.67
CA VAL A 129 -1.09 13.71 -13.84
C VAL A 129 -0.70 12.24 -13.65
N LEU A 130 0.55 11.97 -13.25
CA LEU A 130 1.05 10.60 -13.13
C LEU A 130 0.40 9.84 -11.97
N TYR A 131 0.25 10.45 -10.79
CA TYR A 131 -0.43 9.80 -9.68
C TYR A 131 -1.93 9.61 -9.96
N GLY A 132 -2.60 10.63 -10.52
CA GLY A 132 -4.04 10.54 -10.79
C GLY A 132 -4.38 9.53 -11.89
N PHE A 133 -3.70 9.62 -13.04
CA PHE A 133 -4.07 8.86 -14.23
C PHE A 133 -3.19 7.63 -14.48
N ALA A 134 -1.91 7.64 -14.11
CA ALA A 134 -1.10 6.43 -14.26
C ALA A 134 -1.28 5.52 -13.04
N SER A 135 -0.89 5.96 -11.84
CA SER A 135 -0.96 5.15 -10.63
C SER A 135 -2.40 4.86 -10.21
N GLY A 136 -3.26 5.88 -10.20
CA GLY A 136 -4.66 5.76 -9.79
C GLY A 136 -5.51 4.86 -10.70
N MET A 137 -5.24 4.82 -12.01
CA MET A 137 -5.89 3.82 -12.89
C MET A 137 -5.21 2.45 -12.77
N MET A 138 -3.89 2.40 -12.56
CA MET A 138 -3.16 1.14 -12.40
C MET A 138 -3.62 0.35 -11.16
N SER A 139 -3.96 1.01 -10.05
CA SER A 139 -4.50 0.33 -8.85
C SER A 139 -5.74 -0.50 -9.15
N THR A 140 -6.59 -0.05 -10.08
CA THR A 140 -7.82 -0.77 -10.48
C THR A 140 -7.55 -2.06 -11.24
N VAL A 141 -6.32 -2.24 -11.75
CA VAL A 141 -5.88 -3.44 -12.47
C VAL A 141 -4.81 -4.23 -11.69
N ILE A 142 -4.51 -3.84 -10.45
CA ILE A 142 -3.74 -4.66 -9.50
C ILE A 142 -4.77 -5.52 -8.73
N PRO A 143 -4.91 -6.83 -9.02
CA PRO A 143 -6.09 -7.59 -8.59
C PRO A 143 -6.29 -7.66 -7.09
N LYS A 144 -5.21 -7.79 -6.31
CA LYS A 144 -5.28 -7.86 -4.84
C LYS A 144 -5.66 -6.51 -4.23
N GLU A 145 -5.06 -5.42 -4.71
CA GLU A 145 -5.39 -4.05 -4.28
C GLU A 145 -6.85 -3.71 -4.59
N ALA A 146 -7.27 -3.90 -5.85
CA ALA A 146 -8.63 -3.64 -6.29
C ALA A 146 -9.65 -4.45 -5.48
N ARG A 147 -9.39 -5.74 -5.25
CA ARG A 147 -10.28 -6.62 -4.48
C ARG A 147 -10.35 -6.22 -3.00
N ALA A 148 -9.20 -5.93 -2.38
CA ALA A 148 -9.15 -5.52 -0.97
C ALA A 148 -9.91 -4.20 -0.75
N VAL A 149 -9.73 -3.21 -1.63
CA VAL A 149 -10.46 -1.95 -1.59
C VAL A 149 -11.95 -2.17 -1.84
N TYR A 150 -12.31 -2.97 -2.85
CA TYR A 150 -13.70 -3.23 -3.22
C TYR A 150 -14.51 -3.93 -2.11
N TYR A 151 -13.92 -4.91 -1.41
CA TYR A 151 -14.63 -5.63 -0.36
C TYR A 151 -14.42 -5.08 1.06
N SER A 152 -13.50 -4.13 1.26
CA SER A 152 -13.35 -3.48 2.56
C SER A 152 -14.62 -2.70 2.91
N LYS A 153 -15.21 -2.98 4.09
CA LYS A 153 -16.57 -2.50 4.49
C LYS A 153 -17.67 -2.85 3.45
N GLY A 154 -17.51 -3.95 2.70
CA GLY A 154 -18.51 -4.38 1.71
C GLY A 154 -18.69 -3.42 0.53
N GLY A 155 -17.69 -2.59 0.22
CA GLY A 155 -17.73 -1.62 -0.88
C GLY A 155 -18.32 -0.25 -0.52
N ALA A 156 -18.67 -0.04 0.75
CA ALA A 156 -19.11 1.26 1.24
C ALA A 156 -17.99 2.33 1.19
N ASP A 157 -18.42 3.60 1.12
CA ASP A 157 -17.56 4.78 1.21
C ASP A 157 -16.45 4.86 0.15
N MET A 158 -16.68 4.31 -1.05
CA MET A 158 -15.68 4.22 -2.11
C MET A 158 -15.05 5.58 -2.48
N LYS A 159 -15.85 6.67 -2.50
CA LYS A 159 -15.33 8.03 -2.77
C LYS A 159 -14.33 8.49 -1.71
N ASP A 160 -14.65 8.26 -0.44
CA ASP A 160 -13.78 8.61 0.69
C ASP A 160 -12.52 7.73 0.71
N ARG A 161 -12.65 6.44 0.39
CA ARG A 161 -11.51 5.52 0.26
C ARG A 161 -10.51 5.94 -0.81
N ILE A 162 -10.99 6.28 -2.01
CA ILE A 162 -10.14 6.78 -3.10
C ILE A 162 -9.45 8.09 -2.68
N THR A 163 -10.16 8.96 -1.96
CA THR A 163 -9.59 10.22 -1.44
C THR A 163 -8.49 9.96 -0.41
N LYS A 164 -8.64 8.94 0.45
CA LYS A 164 -7.61 8.54 1.43
C LYS A 164 -6.35 7.99 0.76
N THR A 165 -6.47 7.22 -0.33
CA THR A 165 -5.30 6.80 -1.13
C THR A 165 -4.60 8.01 -1.76
N ALA A 166 -5.36 8.99 -2.27
CA ALA A 166 -4.81 10.23 -2.79
C ALA A 166 -4.09 11.06 -1.71
N LYS A 167 -4.54 11.00 -0.45
CA LYS A 167 -3.89 11.68 0.69
C LYS A 167 -2.43 11.25 0.85
N LEU A 168 -2.13 9.96 0.75
CA LEU A 168 -0.74 9.47 0.88
C LEU A 168 0.18 10.09 -0.18
N GLY A 169 -0.25 10.12 -1.43
CA GLY A 169 0.51 10.73 -2.53
C GLY A 169 0.64 12.25 -2.40
N TYR A 170 -0.34 12.92 -1.80
CA TYR A 170 -0.27 14.36 -1.50
C TYR A 170 0.68 14.67 -0.35
N ASP A 171 0.55 13.96 0.77
CA ASP A 171 1.32 14.22 1.98
C ASP A 171 2.81 13.96 1.77
N ILE A 172 3.17 12.90 1.06
CA ILE A 172 4.57 12.60 0.75
C ILE A 172 5.20 13.62 -0.20
N GLY A 173 4.34 14.30 -0.97
CA GLY A 173 4.69 15.38 -1.88
C GLY A 173 4.77 16.76 -1.22
N SER A 174 4.32 16.89 0.03
CA SER A 174 4.18 18.18 0.72
C SER A 174 5.53 18.78 1.12
N LEU A 175 5.57 20.12 1.21
CA LEU A 175 6.82 20.87 1.46
C LEU A 175 7.47 20.52 2.80
N ASN A 176 6.67 20.12 3.77
CA ASN A 176 7.10 19.83 5.13
C ASN A 176 6.79 18.38 5.51
N ALA A 177 6.60 17.46 4.55
CA ALA A 177 6.12 16.09 4.75
C ALA A 177 6.63 15.42 6.04
N TYR A 178 7.95 15.39 6.22
CA TYR A 178 8.63 14.77 7.36
C TYR A 178 9.12 15.76 8.43
N GLN A 179 8.91 17.06 8.24
CA GLN A 179 9.28 18.09 9.22
C GLN A 179 8.35 18.06 10.43
N PRO A 180 8.72 18.66 11.58
CA PRO A 180 7.92 18.65 12.80
C PRO A 180 6.45 19.07 12.64
N ASP A 181 6.17 20.03 11.77
CA ASP A 181 4.85 20.59 11.47
C ASP A 181 4.14 19.93 10.26
N GLY A 182 4.80 18.94 9.66
CA GLY A 182 4.27 18.06 8.62
C GLY A 182 3.35 16.97 9.15
N GLU A 183 2.90 16.10 8.24
CA GLU A 183 1.89 15.07 8.53
C GLU A 183 2.25 13.67 8.02
N MET A 184 3.37 13.49 7.30
CA MET A 184 3.65 12.22 6.63
C MET A 184 3.83 11.06 7.61
N VAL A 185 4.48 11.28 8.76
CA VAL A 185 4.63 10.25 9.80
C VAL A 185 3.25 9.85 10.34
N VAL A 186 2.39 10.83 10.62
CA VAL A 186 1.02 10.60 11.08
C VAL A 186 0.24 9.79 10.05
N THR A 187 0.34 10.15 8.77
CA THR A 187 -0.32 9.46 7.66
C THR A 187 0.19 8.04 7.52
N CYS A 188 1.51 7.79 7.56
CA CYS A 188 2.08 6.45 7.51
C CYS A 188 1.59 5.58 8.67
N VAL A 189 1.67 6.07 9.92
CA VAL A 189 1.25 5.30 11.10
C VAL A 189 -0.25 4.97 11.05
N LYS A 190 -1.11 5.94 10.70
CA LYS A 190 -2.55 5.69 10.54
C LYS A 190 -2.86 4.73 9.40
N THR A 191 -2.10 4.81 8.30
CA THR A 191 -2.23 3.88 7.17
C THR A 191 -1.83 2.46 7.59
N ARG A 192 -0.74 2.31 8.33
CA ARG A 192 -0.27 1.04 8.90
C ARG A 192 -1.34 0.40 9.80
N LEU A 193 -1.95 1.18 10.69
CA LEU A 193 -3.09 0.75 11.51
C LEU A 193 -4.31 0.33 10.67
N ALA A 194 -4.64 1.10 9.63
CA ALA A 194 -5.74 0.77 8.73
C ALA A 194 -5.50 -0.53 7.95
N HIS A 195 -4.27 -0.77 7.49
CA HIS A 195 -3.91 -2.04 6.85
C HIS A 195 -4.03 -3.22 7.81
N ALA A 196 -3.55 -3.09 9.05
CA ALA A 196 -3.71 -4.11 10.08
C ALA A 196 -5.20 -4.41 10.36
N ALA A 197 -6.06 -3.38 10.43
CA ALA A 197 -7.50 -3.58 10.56
C ALA A 197 -8.10 -4.35 9.38
N VAL A 198 -7.65 -4.04 8.15
CA VAL A 198 -8.11 -4.73 6.95
C VAL A 198 -7.69 -6.20 6.93
N ARG A 199 -6.49 -6.53 7.43
CA ARG A 199 -6.02 -7.92 7.59
C ARG A 199 -6.89 -8.72 8.54
N HIS A 200 -7.39 -8.11 9.62
CA HIS A 200 -8.32 -8.76 10.54
C HIS A 200 -9.73 -8.90 9.95
N LEU A 201 -10.21 -7.89 9.23
CA LEU A 201 -11.62 -7.80 8.83
C LEU A 201 -11.97 -8.52 7.52
N LEU A 202 -11.10 -8.48 6.51
CA LEU A 202 -11.43 -9.08 5.20
C LEU A 202 -11.59 -10.61 5.24
N PRO A 203 -10.77 -11.37 5.98
CA PRO A 203 -10.98 -12.82 6.13
C PRO A 203 -12.32 -13.21 6.75
N GLN A 204 -13.02 -12.27 7.42
CA GLN A 204 -14.35 -12.48 7.99
C GLN A 204 -15.48 -12.18 6.99
N SER A 205 -15.16 -11.60 5.83
CA SER A 205 -16.13 -11.26 4.79
C SER A 205 -16.34 -12.43 3.82
N PRO A 206 -17.56 -13.01 3.70
CA PRO A 206 -17.83 -14.06 2.73
C PRO A 206 -17.54 -13.64 1.29
N HIS A 207 -17.70 -12.35 0.97
CA HIS A 207 -17.40 -11.85 -0.37
C HIS A 207 -15.91 -11.89 -0.69
N TRP A 208 -15.06 -11.60 0.29
CA TRP A 208 -13.62 -11.66 0.11
C TRP A 208 -13.14 -13.12 0.09
N VAL A 209 -13.58 -13.95 1.04
CA VAL A 209 -13.20 -15.37 1.13
C VAL A 209 -13.55 -16.14 -0.14
N ASN A 210 -14.69 -15.84 -0.77
CA ASN A 210 -15.11 -16.52 -2.01
C ASN A 210 -14.46 -15.96 -3.28
N SER A 211 -13.63 -14.92 -3.20
CA SER A 211 -13.07 -14.25 -4.39
C SER A 211 -11.57 -14.02 -4.36
N ALA A 212 -10.95 -13.97 -3.17
CA ALA A 212 -9.52 -13.76 -3.00
C ALA A 212 -8.76 -15.10 -3.09
N PRO A 213 -7.58 -15.12 -3.71
CA PRO A 213 -6.72 -16.31 -3.76
C PRO A 213 -5.85 -16.48 -2.51
N GLU A 214 -5.99 -15.61 -1.51
CA GLU A 214 -5.15 -15.51 -0.33
C GLU A 214 -6.00 -15.54 0.93
N ASP A 215 -5.43 -15.98 2.06
CA ASP A 215 -6.12 -16.07 3.35
C ASP A 215 -5.93 -14.81 4.23
N ILE A 216 -4.83 -14.09 4.03
CA ILE A 216 -4.54 -12.81 4.70
C ILE A 216 -4.16 -11.79 3.63
N PRO A 217 -4.88 -10.65 3.50
CA PRO A 217 -4.59 -9.64 2.48
C PRO A 217 -3.37 -8.78 2.86
N ILE A 218 -2.90 -7.94 1.93
CA ILE A 218 -1.91 -6.87 2.20
C ILE A 218 -0.61 -7.42 2.83
N SER A 219 0.00 -8.42 2.17
CA SER A 219 1.37 -8.84 2.49
C SER A 219 2.36 -7.71 2.23
N GLN A 220 3.58 -7.80 2.77
CA GLN A 220 4.67 -6.87 2.46
C GLN A 220 4.95 -6.82 0.95
N ALA A 221 4.81 -7.96 0.25
CA ALA A 221 4.93 -7.99 -1.21
C ALA A 221 3.83 -7.16 -1.90
N ASP A 222 2.59 -7.23 -1.42
CA ASP A 222 1.48 -6.45 -1.99
C ASP A 222 1.68 -4.95 -1.79
N ILE A 223 2.19 -4.54 -0.61
CA ILE A 223 2.58 -3.14 -0.34
C ILE A 223 3.64 -2.68 -1.33
N MET A 224 4.68 -3.50 -1.58
CA MET A 224 5.74 -3.15 -2.53
C MET A 224 5.27 -3.13 -4.00
N VAL A 225 4.26 -3.92 -4.36
CA VAL A 225 3.61 -3.81 -5.68
C VAL A 225 2.94 -2.44 -5.83
N THR A 226 2.17 -1.99 -4.84
CA THR A 226 1.57 -0.66 -4.85
C THR A 226 2.65 0.44 -4.78
N TRP A 227 3.74 0.24 -4.04
CA TRP A 227 4.88 1.16 -4.05
C TRP A 227 5.49 1.29 -5.47
N HIS A 228 5.66 0.20 -6.22
CA HIS A 228 6.15 0.31 -7.60
C HIS A 228 5.12 0.94 -8.57
N SER A 229 3.82 0.84 -8.30
CA SER A 229 2.79 1.53 -9.07
C SER A 229 2.83 3.06 -8.86
N LEU A 230 3.48 3.51 -7.78
CA LEU A 230 3.65 4.91 -7.38
C LEU A 230 5.04 5.45 -7.82
N PRO A 231 6.08 5.62 -6.98
CA PRO A 231 7.33 6.31 -7.38
C PRO A 231 8.05 5.70 -8.57
N THR A 232 8.07 4.37 -8.69
CA THR A 232 8.78 3.71 -9.80
C THR A 232 8.11 4.01 -11.13
N THR A 233 6.77 3.94 -11.17
CA THR A 233 6.00 4.30 -12.36
C THR A 233 6.13 5.78 -12.70
N VAL A 234 6.11 6.67 -11.70
CA VAL A 234 6.35 8.10 -11.90
C VAL A 234 7.72 8.34 -12.54
N MET A 235 8.79 7.85 -11.92
CA MET A 235 10.15 8.09 -12.39
C MET A 235 10.35 7.50 -13.79
N ARG A 236 9.83 6.29 -14.05
CA ARG A 236 9.86 5.67 -15.38
C ARG A 236 9.22 6.55 -16.45
N ASN A 237 8.07 7.16 -16.17
CA ASN A 237 7.40 8.02 -17.14
C ASN A 237 8.12 9.36 -17.33
N LEU A 238 8.62 9.99 -16.26
CA LEU A 238 9.40 11.22 -16.36
C LEU A 238 10.66 11.02 -17.21
N THR A 239 11.36 9.90 -17.02
CA THR A 239 12.52 9.51 -17.85
C THR A 239 12.11 9.29 -19.31
N LYS A 240 10.99 8.59 -19.55
CA LYS A 240 10.46 8.38 -20.92
C LYS A 240 10.10 9.69 -21.61
N TRP A 241 9.55 10.65 -20.87
CA TRP A 241 9.22 11.99 -21.36
C TRP A 241 10.43 12.91 -21.46
N LYS A 242 11.63 12.43 -21.09
CA LYS A 242 12.89 13.18 -21.09
C LYS A 242 12.81 14.46 -20.24
N VAL A 243 12.08 14.41 -19.13
CA VAL A 243 12.04 15.52 -18.17
C VAL A 243 13.42 15.67 -17.53
N PRO A 244 14.05 16.85 -17.57
CA PRO A 244 15.33 17.08 -16.91
C PRO A 244 15.17 16.99 -15.39
N ILE A 245 15.91 16.07 -14.77
CA ILE A 245 15.91 15.83 -13.32
C ILE A 245 17.36 15.80 -12.87
N ALA A 246 17.69 16.64 -11.87
CA ALA A 246 19.01 16.64 -11.27
C ALA A 246 19.21 15.37 -10.41
N ALA A 247 20.44 14.88 -10.29
CA ALA A 247 20.71 13.61 -9.61
C ALA A 247 20.28 13.63 -8.14
N ASP A 248 20.58 14.71 -7.44
CA ASP A 248 20.19 14.97 -6.05
C ASP A 248 18.67 15.00 -5.85
N GLU A 249 17.93 15.58 -6.80
CA GLU A 249 16.47 15.60 -6.78
C GLU A 249 15.87 14.20 -7.03
N SER A 250 16.46 13.41 -7.92
CA SER A 250 16.05 12.02 -8.16
C SER A 250 16.30 11.14 -6.95
N GLU A 251 17.47 11.29 -6.31
CA GLU A 251 17.83 10.57 -5.08
C GLU A 251 16.95 11.01 -3.91
N GLY A 252 16.68 12.31 -3.78
CA GLY A 252 15.76 12.85 -2.78
C GLY A 252 14.35 12.29 -2.93
N PHE A 253 13.82 12.25 -4.16
CA PHE A 253 12.53 11.63 -4.45
C PHE A 253 12.51 10.14 -4.08
N LEU A 254 13.55 9.38 -4.43
CA LEU A 254 13.62 7.97 -4.03
C LEU A 254 13.68 7.82 -2.50
N HIS A 255 14.49 8.64 -1.84
CA HIS A 255 14.67 8.61 -0.39
C HIS A 255 13.38 8.92 0.38
N SER A 256 12.59 9.89 -0.08
CA SER A 256 11.30 10.21 0.55
C SER A 256 10.31 9.03 0.47
N TRP A 257 10.32 8.30 -0.63
CA TRP A 257 9.50 7.10 -0.82
C TRP A 257 10.05 5.86 -0.11
N GLN A 258 11.37 5.76 0.06
CA GLN A 258 11.98 4.72 0.89
C GLN A 258 11.64 4.92 2.36
N LEU A 259 11.58 6.17 2.85
CA LEU A 259 11.17 6.48 4.23
C LEU A 259 9.69 6.22 4.49
N ALA A 260 8.84 6.34 3.45
CA ALA A 260 7.41 6.09 3.59
C ALA A 260 7.05 4.60 3.63
N ALA A 261 7.88 3.76 3.01
CA ALA A 261 7.68 2.31 2.88
C ALA A 261 8.02 1.59 4.18
#